data_AF-A0A183CE63-F1
#
_entry.id   AF-A0A183CE63-F1
#
_cell.length_a   1.000
_cell.length_b   1.000
_cell.length_c   1.000
_cell.angle_alpha   90.00
_cell.angle_beta   90.00
_cell.angle_gamma   90.00
#
_symmetry.space_group_name_H-M   'P 1'
#
loop_
_entity.id
_entity.type
_entity.pdbx_description
1 polymer ?
#
loop_
_entity_poly.entity_id
_entity_poly.type
_entity_poly.pdbx_seq_one_letter_code
_entity_poly.pdbx_strand_id
1 'polypeptide(L)'
;MSYNVTADLWYQYFNANGAQWLILLGVYGFRALWATLGIFFDFGIVYITVKSKSLRSICNILIAMESAFALILNIGYYASFLIVLSGIKFIRYEYCFWYVIVPCLFGDVAQMTMVFTGVDRLCAVAFPFWYAKCEN
;
A
#
# COMPACT_ATOMS: atom_id res chain seq x y z
N MET A 1 30.15 29.37 -9.41
CA MET A 1 28.80 28.80 -9.36
C MET A 1 28.65 27.96 -10.61
N SER A 2 28.97 26.66 -10.54
CA SER A 2 29.02 25.79 -11.71
C SER A 2 27.61 25.33 -12.05
N TYR A 3 27.11 25.78 -13.20
CA TYR A 3 25.79 25.47 -13.72
C TYR A 3 25.80 24.03 -14.27
N ASN A 4 25.20 23.09 -13.55
CA ASN A 4 25.01 21.72 -14.02
C ASN A 4 23.81 21.67 -14.97
N VAL A 5 24.08 21.79 -16.27
CA VAL A 5 23.11 21.76 -17.39
C VAL A 5 22.13 20.57 -17.32
N THR A 6 22.53 19.46 -16.70
CA THR A 6 21.66 18.28 -16.52
C THR A 6 20.54 18.51 -15.52
N ALA A 7 20.76 19.26 -14.43
CA ALA A 7 19.72 19.54 -13.45
C ALA A 7 18.62 20.42 -14.06
N ASP A 8 19.01 21.42 -14.84
CA ASP A 8 18.06 22.37 -15.47
C ASP A 8 17.14 21.68 -16.51
N LEU A 9 17.60 20.62 -17.17
CA LEU A 9 16.78 19.85 -18.10
C LEU A 9 15.65 19.09 -17.39
N TRP A 10 15.95 18.47 -16.24
CA TRP A 10 14.96 17.83 -15.38
C TRP A 10 14.02 18.87 -14.75
N TYR A 11 14.57 20.01 -14.32
CA TYR A 11 13.76 21.13 -13.85
C TYR A 11 12.79 21.62 -14.92
N GLN A 12 13.18 21.74 -16.18
CA GLN A 12 12.25 22.15 -17.25
C GLN A 12 11.19 21.08 -17.57
N TYR A 13 11.54 19.79 -17.55
CA TYR A 13 10.59 18.69 -17.73
C TYR A 13 9.52 18.63 -16.62
N PHE A 14 9.88 18.95 -15.37
CA PHE A 14 8.94 18.97 -14.24
C PHE A 14 8.28 20.34 -14.05
N ASN A 15 8.94 21.45 -14.41
CA ASN A 15 8.42 22.81 -14.28
C ASN A 15 7.50 23.22 -15.44
N ALA A 16 7.41 22.42 -16.52
CA ALA A 16 6.45 22.68 -17.59
C ALA A 16 5.01 22.68 -17.04
N ASN A 17 4.38 23.86 -17.04
CA ASN A 17 2.95 24.06 -16.73
C ASN A 17 2.03 23.49 -17.84
N GLY A 18 2.45 22.42 -18.52
CA GLY A 18 1.79 21.82 -19.67
C GLY A 18 1.04 20.52 -19.35
N ALA A 19 0.66 19.79 -20.41
CA ALA A 19 -0.18 18.58 -20.37
C ALA A 19 0.34 17.45 -19.45
N GLN A 20 1.63 17.44 -19.10
CA GLN A 20 2.23 16.45 -18.21
C GLN A 20 1.63 16.48 -16.79
N TRP A 21 1.31 17.66 -16.27
CA TRP A 21 0.60 17.81 -15.00
C TRP A 21 -0.78 17.14 -15.04
N LEU A 22 -1.52 17.29 -16.15
CA LEU A 22 -2.83 16.66 -16.33
C LEU A 22 -2.74 15.13 -16.42
N ILE A 23 -1.68 14.61 -17.06
CA ILE A 23 -1.42 13.16 -17.12
C ILE A 23 -1.10 12.63 -15.72
N LEU A 24 -0.27 13.33 -14.94
CA LEU A 24 0.02 12.97 -13.55
C LEU A 24 -1.26 13.00 -12.70
N LEU A 25 -2.06 14.06 -12.79
CA LEU A 25 -3.34 14.16 -12.09
C LEU A 25 -4.29 13.02 -12.46
N GLY A 26 -4.35 12.63 -13.74
CA GLY A 26 -5.16 11.51 -14.21
C GLY A 26 -4.69 10.16 -13.65
N VAL A 27 -3.39 9.87 -13.72
CA VAL A 27 -2.82 8.59 -13.24
C VAL A 27 -2.92 8.49 -11.71
N TYR A 28 -2.49 9.52 -10.99
CA TYR A 28 -2.55 9.54 -9.53
C TYR A 28 -3.99 9.64 -9.02
N GLY A 29 -4.88 10.33 -9.74
CA GLY A 29 -6.31 10.39 -9.45
C GLY A 29 -6.99 9.04 -9.61
N PHE A 30 -6.73 8.33 -10.71
CA PHE A 30 -7.22 6.96 -10.90
C PHE A 30 -6.70 6.02 -9.79
N ARG A 31 -5.42 6.12 -9.44
CA ARG A 31 -4.83 5.35 -8.34
C ARG A 31 -5.48 5.68 -6.99
N ALA A 32 -5.79 6.96 -6.73
CA ALA A 32 -6.45 7.39 -5.51
C ALA A 32 -7.89 6.87 -5.41
N LEU A 33 -8.65 6.85 -6.52
CA LEU A 33 -10.00 6.26 -6.55
C LEU A 33 -9.99 4.77 -6.20
N TRP A 34 -8.99 4.03 -6.69
CA TRP A 34 -8.81 2.62 -6.31
C TRP A 34 -8.39 2.48 -4.85
N ALA A 35 -7.51 3.36 -4.36
CA ALA A 35 -7.06 3.35 -2.98
C ALA A 35 -8.20 3.62 -1.99
N THR A 36 -9.15 4.52 -2.30
CA THR A 36 -10.30 4.78 -1.40
C THR A 36 -11.22 3.58 -1.27
N LEU A 37 -11.46 2.85 -2.37
CA LEU A 37 -12.20 1.59 -2.33
C LEU A 37 -11.45 0.55 -1.49
N GLY A 38 -10.15 0.40 -1.71
CA GLY A 38 -9.29 -0.50 -0.93
C GLY A 38 -9.38 -0.20 0.57
N ILE A 39 -9.23 1.06 0.97
CA ILE A 39 -9.31 1.48 2.38
C ILE A 39 -10.63 1.07 3.03
N PHE A 40 -11.76 1.23 2.33
CA PHE A 40 -13.06 0.88 2.87
C PHE A 40 -13.20 -0.63 3.14
N PHE A 41 -12.77 -1.46 2.19
CA PHE A 41 -12.86 -2.92 2.33
C PHE A 41 -11.84 -3.46 3.35
N ASP A 42 -10.59 -2.99 3.29
CA ASP A 42 -9.52 -3.43 4.19
C ASP A 42 -9.85 -3.05 5.65
N PHE A 43 -10.37 -1.85 5.88
CA PHE A 43 -10.83 -1.43 7.21
C PHE A 43 -11.99 -2.31 7.71
N GLY A 44 -12.92 -2.68 6.82
CA GLY A 44 -14.00 -3.59 7.14
C GLY A 44 -13.51 -4.95 7.64
N ILE A 45 -12.52 -5.53 6.96
CA ILE A 45 -11.92 -6.81 7.37
C ILE A 45 -11.26 -6.70 8.74
N VAL A 46 -10.44 -5.67 8.96
CA VAL A 46 -9.79 -5.43 10.26
C VAL A 46 -10.84 -5.27 11.37
N TYR A 47 -11.89 -4.48 11.13
CA TYR A 47 -12.95 -4.24 12.11
C TYR A 47 -13.71 -5.53 12.48
N ILE A 48 -14.09 -6.33 11.48
CA ILE A 48 -14.83 -7.59 11.69
C ILE A 48 -13.97 -8.60 12.45
N THR A 49 -12.69 -8.72 12.10
CA THR A 49 -11.77 -9.65 12.78
C THR A 49 -11.50 -9.26 14.22
N VAL A 50 -11.44 -7.96 14.53
CA VAL A 50 -11.31 -7.49 15.93
C VAL A 50 -12.59 -7.76 16.73
N LYS A 51 -13.76 -7.53 16.13
CA LYS A 51 -15.07 -7.64 16.79
C LYS A 51 -15.49 -9.09 17.03
N SER A 52 -15.24 -9.99 16.08
CA SER A 52 -15.70 -11.38 16.19
C SER A 52 -14.64 -12.27 16.84
N LYS A 53 -14.86 -12.65 18.11
CA LYS A 53 -14.00 -13.62 18.82
C LYS A 53 -14.06 -15.03 18.20
N SER A 54 -15.17 -15.38 17.56
CA SER A 54 -15.37 -16.67 16.88
C SER A 54 -14.48 -16.82 15.64
N LEU A 55 -14.09 -15.71 15.01
CA LEU A 55 -13.24 -15.73 13.83
C LEU A 55 -11.73 -15.69 14.13
N ARG A 56 -11.26 -15.80 15.39
CA ARG A 56 -9.83 -15.71 15.74
C ARG A 56 -9.03 -16.99 15.50
N SER A 57 -9.25 -17.66 14.36
CA SER A 57 -8.29 -18.66 13.87
C SER A 57 -7.04 -17.96 13.35
N ILE A 58 -5.90 -18.66 13.37
CA ILE A 58 -4.58 -18.13 12.96
C ILE A 58 -4.67 -17.52 11.55
N CYS A 59 -5.31 -18.20 10.60
CA CYS A 59 -5.50 -17.69 9.25
C CYS A 59 -6.22 -16.33 9.20
N ASN A 60 -7.30 -16.17 9.96
CA ASN A 60 -8.07 -14.92 9.94
C ASN A 60 -7.28 -13.75 10.58
N ILE A 61 -6.36 -14.04 11.50
CA ILE A 61 -5.43 -13.05 12.05
C ILE A 61 -4.42 -12.63 10.97
N LEU A 62 -3.88 -13.58 10.19
CA LEU A 62 -2.98 -13.26 9.08
C LEU A 62 -3.68 -12.40 8.02
N ILE A 63 -4.94 -12.70 7.69
CA ILE A 63 -5.74 -11.89 6.76
C ILE A 63 -5.96 -10.48 7.32
N ALA A 64 -6.24 -10.34 8.61
CA ALA A 64 -6.39 -9.01 9.22
C ALA A 64 -5.08 -8.23 9.26
N MET A 65 -3.94 -8.90 9.45
CA MET A 65 -2.61 -8.28 9.34
C MET A 65 -2.32 -7.81 7.91
N GLU A 66 -2.61 -8.64 6.93
CA GLU A 66 -2.50 -8.30 5.51
C GLU A 66 -3.32 -7.04 5.16
N SER A 67 -4.60 -7.01 5.55
CA SER A 67 -5.46 -5.83 5.36
C SER A 67 -4.96 -4.60 6.10
N ALA A 68 -4.38 -4.74 7.29
CA ALA A 68 -3.79 -3.62 8.03
C ALA A 68 -2.57 -3.03 7.31
N PHE A 69 -1.71 -3.87 6.72
CA PHE A 69 -0.57 -3.41 5.92
C PHE A 69 -1.02 -2.79 4.58
N ALA A 70 -2.03 -3.36 3.94
CA ALA A 70 -2.65 -2.80 2.75
C ALA A 70 -3.24 -1.40 3.00
N LEU A 71 -3.83 -1.15 4.17
CA LEU A 71 -4.28 0.19 4.57
C LEU A 71 -3.15 1.21 4.59
N ILE A 72 -2.01 0.87 5.17
CA ILE A 72 -0.83 1.76 5.24
C ILE A 72 -0.34 2.09 3.82
N LEU A 73 -0.28 1.09 2.95
CA LEU A 73 0.09 1.26 1.54
C LEU A 73 -0.89 2.19 0.80
N ASN A 74 -2.20 1.94 0.96
CA ASN A 74 -3.25 2.73 0.33
C ASN A 74 -3.27 4.19 0.82
N ILE A 75 -2.99 4.43 2.11
CA ILE A 75 -2.81 5.77 2.67
C ILE A 75 -1.60 6.46 2.02
N GLY A 76 -0.49 5.74 1.79
CA GLY A 76 0.67 6.27 1.06
C GLY A 76 0.33 6.72 -0.36
N TYR A 77 -0.49 5.95 -1.09
CA TYR A 77 -0.98 6.37 -2.40
C TYR A 77 -1.91 7.57 -2.33
N TYR A 78 -2.79 7.61 -1.34
CA TYR A 78 -3.71 8.73 -1.15
C TYR A 78 -2.97 10.03 -0.85
N ALA A 79 -2.01 9.98 0.06
CA ALA A 79 -1.22 11.15 0.39
C ALA A 79 -0.29 11.56 -0.78
N SER A 80 0.17 10.60 -1.62
CA SER A 80 0.93 10.91 -2.86
C SER A 80 0.07 11.72 -3.82
N PHE A 81 -1.21 11.37 -3.92
CA PHE A 81 -2.19 12.11 -4.71
C PHE A 81 -2.43 13.52 -4.14
N LEU A 82 -2.50 13.70 -2.81
CA LEU A 82 -2.64 15.03 -2.20
C LEU A 82 -1.43 15.95 -2.46
N ILE A 83 -0.22 15.40 -2.47
CA ILE A 83 1.00 16.14 -2.84
C ILE A 83 0.91 16.61 -4.29
N VAL A 84 0.51 15.70 -5.19
CA VAL A 84 0.25 16.06 -6.59
C VAL A 84 -0.82 17.14 -6.65
N LEU A 85 -1.98 16.98 -6.03
CA LEU A 85 -3.08 17.95 -6.02
C LEU A 85 -2.66 19.34 -5.52
N SER A 86 -1.77 19.40 -4.53
CA SER A 86 -1.25 20.65 -3.95
C SER A 86 -0.35 21.44 -4.91
N GLY A 87 0.02 20.86 -6.06
CA GLY A 87 0.87 21.50 -7.06
C GLY A 87 2.32 21.65 -6.60
N ILE A 88 2.72 21.00 -5.50
CA ILE A 88 4.07 21.06 -4.96
C ILE A 88 4.94 20.10 -5.80
N LYS A 89 5.65 20.68 -6.78
CA LYS A 89 6.46 19.92 -7.74
C LYS A 89 7.76 19.38 -7.18
N PHE A 90 8.24 19.93 -6.05
CA PHE A 90 9.51 19.55 -5.44
C PHE A 90 9.34 19.32 -3.94
N ILE A 91 9.54 18.08 -3.53
CA ILE A 91 9.71 17.70 -2.13
C ILE A 91 11.20 17.48 -1.88
N ARG A 92 11.68 17.92 -0.71
CA ARG A 92 13.06 17.68 -0.28
C ARG A 92 13.34 16.18 -0.25
N TYR A 93 14.50 15.78 -0.79
CA TYR A 93 14.87 14.37 -0.98
C TYR A 93 14.82 13.56 0.32
N GLU A 94 15.17 14.19 1.45
CA GLU A 94 15.15 13.62 2.80
C GLU A 94 13.76 13.12 3.20
N TYR A 95 12.69 13.82 2.80
CA TYR A 95 11.32 13.44 3.11
C TYR A 95 10.75 12.48 2.06
N CYS A 96 11.14 12.63 0.79
CA CYS A 96 10.71 11.75 -0.30
C CYS A 96 11.08 10.29 -0.03
N PHE A 97 12.32 10.06 0.46
CA PHE A 97 12.82 8.73 0.74
C PHE A 97 11.94 7.97 1.73
N TRP A 98 11.66 8.56 2.90
CA TRP A 98 10.80 7.97 3.91
C TRP A 98 9.38 7.74 3.40
N TYR A 99 8.89 8.70 2.62
CA TYR A 99 7.54 8.69 2.09
C TYR A 99 7.31 7.57 1.07
N VAL A 100 8.33 7.17 0.31
CA VAL A 100 8.26 6.07 -0.66
C VAL A 100 8.60 4.74 0.01
N ILE A 101 9.64 4.69 0.84
CA ILE A 101 10.14 3.43 1.38
C ILE A 101 9.18 2.81 2.40
N VAL A 102 8.51 3.63 3.22
CA VAL A 102 7.60 3.14 4.25
C VAL A 102 6.40 2.41 3.63
N PRO A 103 5.61 3.02 2.72
CA PRO A 103 4.51 2.30 2.07
C PRO A 103 5.00 1.08 1.31
N CYS A 104 6.16 1.15 0.62
CA CYS A 104 6.66 0.04 -0.17
C CYS A 104 7.01 -1.17 0.70
N LEU A 105 7.73 -0.96 1.80
CA LEU A 105 8.06 -2.02 2.75
C LEU A 105 6.80 -2.68 3.34
N PHE A 106 5.80 -1.88 3.72
CA PHE A 106 4.54 -2.43 4.23
C PHE A 106 3.77 -3.19 3.14
N GLY A 107 3.82 -2.75 1.89
CA GLY A 107 3.28 -3.49 0.76
C GLY A 107 3.96 -4.85 0.55
N ASP A 108 5.28 -4.91 0.64
CA ASP A 108 6.05 -6.15 0.50
C ASP A 108 5.75 -7.13 1.65
N VAL A 109 5.64 -6.62 2.87
CA VAL A 109 5.23 -7.42 4.04
C VAL A 109 3.81 -7.95 3.86
N ALA A 110 2.88 -7.16 3.31
CA ALA A 110 1.52 -7.60 3.00
C ALA A 110 1.51 -8.78 2.01
N GLN A 111 2.34 -8.72 0.96
CA GLN A 111 2.50 -9.81 0.00
C GLN A 111 3.06 -11.07 0.66
N MET A 112 4.04 -10.94 1.55
CA MET A 112 4.56 -12.08 2.30
C MET A 112 3.48 -12.70 3.20
N THR A 113 2.68 -11.89 3.89
CA THR A 113 1.56 -12.42 4.69
C THR A 113 0.53 -13.15 3.84
N MET A 114 0.25 -12.68 2.62
CA MET A 114 -0.65 -13.36 1.69
C MET A 114 -0.13 -14.77 1.32
N VAL A 115 1.18 -14.91 1.09
CA VAL A 115 1.81 -16.21 0.82
C VAL A 115 1.64 -17.16 2.01
N PHE A 116 1.90 -16.67 3.24
CA PHE A 116 1.72 -17.47 4.45
C PHE A 116 0.26 -17.89 4.66
N THR A 117 -0.70 -16.99 4.42
CA THR A 117 -2.13 -17.32 4.44
C THR A 117 -2.48 -18.42 3.43
N GLY A 118 -1.91 -18.37 2.23
CA GLY A 118 -2.10 -19.40 1.21
C GLY A 118 -1.53 -20.76 1.65
N VAL A 119 -0.34 -20.77 2.26
CA VAL A 119 0.28 -22.00 2.78
C VAL A 119 -0.53 -22.59 3.93
N ASP A 120 -1.01 -21.77 4.87
CA ASP A 120 -1.87 -22.18 5.98
C ASP A 120 -3.12 -22.92 5.48
N ARG A 121 -3.81 -22.32 4.50
CA ARG A 121 -4.99 -22.93 3.87
C ARG A 121 -4.66 -24.20 3.09
N LEU A 122 -3.52 -24.25 2.40
CA LEU A 122 -3.09 -25.44 1.67
C LEU A 122 -2.78 -26.60 2.64
N CYS A 123 -2.11 -26.33 3.75
CA CYS A 123 -1.83 -27.32 4.79
C CYS A 123 -3.12 -27.87 5.42
N ALA A 124 -4.11 -27.02 5.66
CA ALA A 124 -5.41 -27.44 6.18
C ALA A 124 -6.15 -28.40 5.24
N VAL A 125 -6.05 -28.19 3.91
CA VAL A 125 -6.71 -29.05 2.90
C VAL A 125 -5.91 -30.31 2.59
N ALA A 126 -4.58 -30.21 2.47
CA ALA A 126 -3.73 -31.34 2.09
C ALA A 126 -3.54 -32.34 3.24
N PHE A 127 -3.54 -31.89 4.50
CA PHE A 127 -3.30 -32.73 5.67
C PHE A 127 -4.35 -32.51 6.78
N PRO A 128 -5.63 -32.84 6.53
CA PRO A 128 -6.72 -32.52 7.46
C PRO A 128 -6.56 -33.19 8.84
N PHE A 129 -6.00 -34.40 8.90
CA PHE A 129 -5.78 -35.12 10.17
C PHE A 129 -4.65 -34.55 11.03
N TRP A 130 -3.62 -33.95 10.43
CA TRP A 130 -2.54 -33.29 11.17
C TRP A 130 -2.98 -31.91 11.64
N TYR A 131 -3.72 -31.18 10.80
CA TYR A 131 -4.20 -29.84 11.12
C TYR A 131 -5.18 -29.83 12.31
N ALA A 132 -6.15 -30.77 12.32
CA ALA A 132 -7.11 -30.90 13.42
C ALA A 132 -6.48 -31.28 14.78
N LYS A 133 -5.24 -31.80 14.77
CA LYS A 133 -4.50 -32.16 15.99
C LYS A 133 -3.63 -31.01 16.53
N CYS A 134 -3.33 -30.01 15.71
CA CYS A 134 -2.61 -28.80 16.12
C CYS A 134 -3.53 -27.65 16.55
N GLU A 135 -4.83 -27.70 16.20
CA GLU A 135 -5.83 -26.67 16.57
C GLU A 135 -6.60 -27.01 17.87
N ASN A 136 -6.50 -28.24 18.39
CA ASN A 136 -6.98 -28.64 19.73
C ASN A 136 -5.88 -28.54 20.78
#